data_AF-A0A2W6U5R7-F1
#
_entry.id   AF-A0A2W6U5R7-F1
#
_cell.length_a   1.000
_cell.length_b   1.000
_cell.length_c   1.000
_cell.angle_alpha   90.00
_cell.angle_beta   90.00
_cell.angle_gamma   90.00
#
_symmetry.space_group_name_H-M   'P 1'
#
loop_
_entity.id
_entity.type
_entity.pdbx_description
1 polymer ?
#
loop_
_entity_poly.entity_id
_entity_poly.type
_entity_poly.pdbx_seq_one_letter_code
_entity_poly.pdbx_strand_id
1 'polypeptide(L)'
;MSDVIITVRGESQTRVAPERAVAHVSAAADGAERGAVVERIAALAEPVRADLAARKAAGGIADWSSQRVSVWADRPWNSDGRQLDPVHHASVELTATFTDVLALSDWLNQIAATEGLQVGVVDWQLSPETRARVERDVATDAVAAAVERATAYASAIGLTQVTPVQIADLGLLNGGAPEAPAPRMFARAAMAMDAAPPAAVDFRPDDIVVTAAVEARFSAA
;
A
#
# COMPACT_ATOMS: atom_id res chain seq x y z
N MET A 1 11.85 50.63 -4.46
CA MET A 1 11.08 49.73 -5.33
C MET A 1 10.26 48.84 -4.43
N SER A 2 8.99 48.60 -4.74
CA SER A 2 8.14 47.69 -3.98
C SER A 2 8.49 46.26 -4.36
N ASP A 3 9.01 45.49 -3.39
CA ASP A 3 9.29 44.06 -3.54
C ASP A 3 8.03 43.32 -4.02
N VAL A 4 8.21 42.41 -4.99
CA VAL A 4 7.13 41.56 -5.50
C VAL A 4 7.12 40.25 -4.73
N ILE A 5 5.95 39.84 -4.24
CA ILE A 5 5.78 38.52 -3.61
C ILE A 5 5.36 37.50 -4.67
N ILE A 6 6.17 36.47 -4.83
CA ILE A 6 5.92 35.35 -5.73
C ILE A 6 5.52 34.15 -4.87
N THR A 7 4.30 33.64 -5.06
CA THR A 7 3.85 32.40 -4.45
C THR A 7 3.82 31.30 -5.51
N VAL A 8 4.51 30.20 -5.24
CA VAL A 8 4.64 29.09 -6.17
C VAL A 8 4.48 27.77 -5.44
N ARG A 9 4.03 26.76 -6.18
CA ARG A 9 4.13 25.36 -5.80
C ARG A 9 5.38 24.77 -6.44
N GLY A 10 6.09 23.88 -5.76
CA GLY A 10 7.15 23.03 -6.32
C GLY A 10 6.78 21.57 -6.13
N GLU A 11 7.08 20.72 -7.09
CA GLU A 11 6.71 19.30 -7.08
C GLU A 11 7.86 18.48 -7.65
N SER A 12 8.08 17.32 -7.06
CA SER A 12 9.00 16.31 -7.61
C SER A 12 8.41 14.93 -7.44
N GLN A 13 8.83 14.02 -8.31
CA GLN A 13 8.52 12.60 -8.24
C GLN A 13 9.72 11.77 -8.67
N THR A 14 9.84 10.59 -8.10
CA THR A 14 10.79 9.57 -8.57
C THR A 14 10.17 8.19 -8.54
N ARG A 15 10.74 7.27 -9.31
CA ARG A 15 10.34 5.87 -9.44
C ARG A 15 11.46 4.99 -8.93
N VAL A 16 11.15 4.08 -8.03
CA VAL A 16 12.13 3.21 -7.40
C VAL A 16 11.63 1.78 -7.45
N ALA A 17 12.48 0.87 -7.92
CA ALA A 17 12.17 -0.56 -7.89
C ALA A 17 11.89 -1.01 -6.45
N PRO A 18 10.86 -1.84 -6.21
CA PRO A 18 10.59 -2.33 -4.87
C PRO A 18 11.68 -3.24 -4.35
N GLU A 19 11.86 -3.20 -3.03
CA GLU A 19 12.89 -3.98 -2.34
C GLU A 19 12.27 -5.13 -1.53
N ARG A 20 10.97 -5.05 -1.24
CA ARG A 20 10.22 -5.99 -0.41
C ARG A 20 8.81 -6.20 -0.96
N ALA A 21 8.25 -7.35 -0.64
CA ALA A 21 6.87 -7.70 -0.95
C ALA A 21 6.19 -8.24 0.32
N VAL A 22 5.11 -7.63 0.74
CA VAL A 22 4.27 -8.15 1.84
C VAL A 22 3.12 -8.90 1.22
N ALA A 23 3.16 -10.23 1.33
CA ALA A 23 2.09 -11.08 0.87
C ALA A 23 1.01 -11.20 1.94
N HIS A 24 -0.25 -11.01 1.55
CA HIS A 24 -1.41 -11.25 2.40
C HIS A 24 -2.04 -12.58 1.99
N VAL A 25 -2.23 -13.47 2.96
CA VAL A 25 -2.88 -14.77 2.75
C VAL A 25 -3.95 -14.94 3.80
N SER A 26 -5.12 -15.42 3.41
CA SER A 26 -6.19 -15.75 4.34
C SER A 26 -6.51 -17.24 4.30
N ALA A 27 -6.82 -17.81 5.46
CA ALA A 27 -7.55 -19.05 5.54
C ALA A 27 -9.01 -18.73 5.91
N ALA A 28 -9.96 -19.37 5.21
CA ALA A 28 -11.38 -19.18 5.46
C ALA A 28 -12.11 -20.54 5.47
N ALA A 29 -13.08 -20.67 6.36
CA ALA A 29 -13.93 -21.85 6.44
C ALA A 29 -15.32 -21.47 6.92
N ASP A 30 -16.31 -22.23 6.48
CA ASP A 30 -17.69 -22.11 6.92
C ASP A 30 -18.34 -23.49 7.16
N GLY A 31 -19.47 -23.48 7.87
CA GLY A 31 -20.24 -24.68 8.16
C GLY A 31 -21.31 -24.51 9.22
N ALA A 32 -22.11 -25.56 9.44
CA ALA A 32 -23.24 -25.55 10.36
C ALA A 32 -22.85 -25.57 11.85
N GLU A 33 -21.65 -26.00 12.19
CA GLU A 33 -21.19 -26.19 13.57
C GLU A 33 -19.98 -25.30 13.88
N ARG A 34 -20.14 -24.35 14.81
CA ARG A 34 -19.08 -23.38 15.16
C ARG A 34 -17.77 -24.05 15.57
N GLY A 35 -17.83 -25.12 16.36
CA GLY A 35 -16.65 -25.85 16.84
C GLY A 35 -15.83 -26.42 15.69
N ALA A 36 -16.50 -27.11 14.77
CA ALA A 36 -15.87 -27.71 13.59
C ALA A 36 -15.25 -26.65 12.65
N VAL A 37 -15.89 -25.49 12.49
CA VAL A 37 -15.36 -24.39 11.68
C VAL A 37 -14.06 -23.82 12.27
N VAL A 38 -14.01 -23.64 13.60
CA VAL A 38 -12.80 -23.15 14.29
C VAL A 38 -11.67 -24.17 14.22
N GLU A 39 -11.96 -25.45 14.42
CA GLU A 39 -10.97 -26.53 14.28
C GLU A 39 -10.40 -26.60 12.86
N ARG A 40 -11.25 -26.45 11.84
CA ARG A 40 -10.83 -26.44 10.44
C ARG A 40 -9.90 -25.26 10.13
N ILE A 41 -10.20 -24.06 10.61
CA ILE A 41 -9.30 -22.90 10.46
C ILE A 41 -7.97 -23.14 11.15
N ALA A 42 -7.97 -23.69 12.37
CA ALA A 42 -6.73 -23.98 13.08
C ALA A 42 -5.87 -25.00 12.30
N ALA A 43 -6.48 -26.05 11.77
CA ALA A 43 -5.81 -27.07 10.97
C ALA A 43 -5.26 -26.52 9.63
N LEU A 44 -5.93 -25.56 9.00
CA LEU A 44 -5.47 -24.88 7.79
C LEU A 44 -4.33 -23.89 8.06
N ALA A 45 -4.41 -23.14 9.16
CA ALA A 45 -3.44 -22.08 9.45
C ALA A 45 -2.13 -22.60 10.03
N GLU A 46 -2.15 -23.70 10.78
CA GLU A 46 -0.97 -24.20 11.49
C GLU A 46 0.20 -24.59 10.55
N PRO A 47 -0.01 -25.32 9.44
CA PRO A 47 1.07 -25.62 8.50
C PRO A 47 1.69 -24.35 7.89
N VAL A 48 0.87 -23.33 7.60
CA VAL A 48 1.34 -22.06 7.04
C VAL A 48 2.20 -21.31 8.07
N ARG A 49 1.77 -21.28 9.35
CA ARG A 49 2.57 -20.68 10.42
C ARG A 49 3.90 -21.39 10.62
N ALA A 50 3.90 -22.72 10.60
CA ALA A 50 5.11 -23.52 10.73
C ALA A 50 6.09 -23.26 9.57
N ASP A 51 5.60 -23.21 8.33
CA ASP A 51 6.40 -22.87 7.14
C ASP A 51 6.99 -21.46 7.24
N LEU A 52 6.17 -20.45 7.57
CA LEU A 52 6.65 -19.07 7.74
C LEU A 52 7.68 -18.94 8.87
N ALA A 53 7.47 -19.62 10.00
CA ALA A 53 8.44 -19.65 11.09
C ALA A 53 9.77 -20.29 10.67
N ALA A 54 9.73 -21.38 9.91
CA ALA A 54 10.92 -22.04 9.38
C ALA A 54 11.67 -21.14 8.38
N ARG A 55 10.96 -20.49 7.46
CA ARG A 55 11.53 -19.52 6.52
C ARG A 55 12.18 -18.35 7.24
N LYS A 56 11.52 -17.83 8.29
CA LYS A 56 12.06 -16.74 9.12
C LYS A 56 13.35 -17.15 9.82
N ALA A 57 13.39 -18.36 10.41
CA ALA A 57 14.59 -18.89 11.05
C ALA A 57 15.74 -19.11 10.06
N ALA A 58 15.43 -19.49 8.82
CA ALA A 58 16.41 -19.66 7.74
C ALA A 58 16.81 -18.33 7.05
N GLY A 59 16.20 -17.21 7.41
CA GLY A 59 16.44 -15.91 6.76
C GLY A 59 15.83 -15.75 5.37
N GLY A 60 14.91 -16.64 4.97
CA GLY A 60 14.20 -16.58 3.68
C GLY A 60 13.08 -15.54 3.61
N ILE A 61 12.65 -15.00 4.75
CA ILE A 61 11.71 -13.87 4.84
C ILE A 61 12.21 -12.85 5.86
N ALA A 62 11.92 -11.57 5.58
CA ALA A 62 12.26 -10.46 6.45
C ALA A 62 11.37 -10.42 7.70
N ASP A 63 10.09 -10.78 7.60
CA ASP A 63 9.19 -10.87 8.74
C ASP A 63 7.91 -11.64 8.41
N TRP A 64 7.12 -12.02 9.41
CA TRP A 64 5.77 -12.53 9.22
C TRP A 64 4.87 -12.26 10.44
N SER A 65 3.57 -12.26 10.22
CA SER A 65 2.58 -12.16 11.29
C SER A 65 1.37 -13.04 11.02
N SER A 66 0.69 -13.48 12.09
CA SER A 66 -0.63 -14.09 12.01
C SER A 66 -1.60 -13.24 12.81
N GLN A 67 -2.59 -12.68 12.13
CA GLN A 67 -3.59 -11.82 12.74
C GLN A 67 -4.60 -12.64 13.58
N ARG A 68 -5.48 -11.93 14.28
CA ARG A 68 -6.51 -12.54 15.13
C ARG A 68 -7.52 -13.31 14.26
N VAL A 69 -7.91 -14.50 14.73
CA VAL A 69 -9.01 -15.26 14.13
C VAL A 69 -10.33 -14.50 14.33
N SER A 70 -11.05 -14.28 13.24
CA SER A 70 -12.41 -13.74 13.24
C SER A 70 -13.40 -14.90 13.12
N VAL A 71 -14.44 -14.91 13.95
CA VAL A 71 -15.51 -15.93 13.92
C VAL A 71 -16.85 -15.21 14.01
N TRP A 72 -17.73 -15.46 13.04
CA TRP A 72 -19.07 -14.88 13.02
C TRP A 72 -20.10 -15.91 12.53
N ALA A 73 -21.37 -15.53 12.59
CA ALA A 73 -22.45 -16.35 12.08
C ALA A 73 -23.51 -15.45 11.45
N ASP A 74 -24.11 -15.91 10.37
CA ASP A 74 -25.29 -15.29 9.77
C ASP A 74 -26.32 -16.36 9.38
N ARG A 75 -27.50 -15.90 9.00
CA ARG A 75 -28.60 -16.77 8.57
C ARG A 75 -28.99 -16.39 7.14
N PRO A 76 -28.52 -17.15 6.14
CA PRO A 76 -28.80 -16.84 4.75
C PRO A 76 -30.30 -16.99 4.44
N TRP A 77 -30.75 -16.28 3.41
CA TRP A 77 -32.11 -16.38 2.89
C TRP A 77 -32.10 -17.28 1.66
N ASN A 78 -33.12 -18.14 1.52
CA ASN A 78 -33.32 -18.88 0.28
C ASN A 78 -34.09 -18.06 -0.77
N SER A 79 -34.24 -18.61 -1.97
CA SER A 79 -34.96 -17.98 -3.09
C SER A 79 -36.44 -17.68 -2.80
N ASP A 80 -37.03 -18.36 -1.80
CA ASP A 80 -38.44 -18.21 -1.42
C ASP A 80 -38.63 -17.19 -0.29
N GLY A 81 -37.58 -16.46 0.11
CA GLY A 81 -37.64 -15.51 1.22
C GLY A 81 -37.76 -16.17 2.59
N ARG A 82 -37.37 -17.44 2.73
CA ARG A 82 -37.26 -18.13 4.02
C ARG A 82 -35.85 -18.00 4.56
N GLN A 83 -35.75 -17.70 5.85
CA GLN A 83 -34.48 -17.68 6.55
C GLN A 83 -34.03 -19.11 6.87
N LEU A 84 -32.79 -19.45 6.48
CA LEU A 84 -32.18 -20.75 6.69
C LEU A 84 -31.52 -20.85 8.08
N ASP A 85 -31.03 -22.05 8.38
CA ASP A 85 -30.24 -22.29 9.59
C ASP A 85 -28.95 -21.45 9.60
N PRO A 86 -28.41 -21.12 10.79
CA PRO A 86 -27.17 -20.37 10.90
C PRO A 86 -26.01 -21.05 10.17
N VAL A 87 -25.24 -20.25 9.43
CA VAL A 87 -23.93 -20.63 8.92
C VAL A 87 -22.88 -19.93 9.75
N HIS A 88 -21.95 -20.70 10.29
CA HIS A 88 -20.79 -20.18 11.00
C HIS A 88 -19.63 -19.99 10.03
N HIS A 89 -18.93 -18.88 10.17
CA HIS A 89 -17.78 -18.54 9.37
C HIS A 89 -16.60 -18.27 10.29
N ALA A 90 -15.41 -18.63 9.84
CA ALA A 90 -14.18 -18.20 10.46
C ALA A 90 -13.14 -17.84 9.41
N SER A 91 -12.30 -16.86 9.72
CA SER A 91 -11.16 -16.48 8.90
C SER A 91 -9.97 -16.07 9.75
N VAL A 92 -8.78 -16.24 9.18
CA VAL A 92 -7.53 -15.73 9.73
C VAL A 92 -6.66 -15.21 8.60
N GLU A 93 -6.04 -14.06 8.83
CA GLU A 93 -5.08 -13.47 7.91
C GLU A 93 -3.65 -13.71 8.41
N LEU A 94 -2.75 -14.00 7.48
CA LEU A 94 -1.32 -14.11 7.69
C LEU A 94 -0.63 -13.18 6.71
N THR A 95 0.43 -12.52 7.18
CA THR A 95 1.28 -11.70 6.33
C THR A 95 2.71 -12.20 6.37
N ALA A 96 3.41 -12.10 5.25
CA ALA A 96 4.81 -12.46 5.14
C ALA A 96 5.56 -11.47 4.26
N THR A 97 6.68 -10.94 4.76
CA THR A 97 7.51 -9.96 4.06
C THR A 97 8.68 -10.69 3.39
N PHE A 98 8.65 -10.79 2.07
CA PHE A 98 9.71 -11.35 1.24
C PHE A 98 10.64 -10.26 0.72
N THR A 99 11.92 -10.58 0.58
CA THR A 99 12.94 -9.77 -0.12
C THR A 99 13.39 -10.40 -1.44
N ASP A 100 12.91 -11.61 -1.74
CA ASP A 100 13.18 -12.37 -2.96
C ASP A 100 11.85 -12.67 -3.66
N VAL A 101 11.71 -12.17 -4.88
CA VAL A 101 10.50 -12.30 -5.70
C VAL A 101 10.26 -13.74 -6.15
N LEU A 102 11.32 -14.52 -6.38
CA LEU A 102 11.19 -15.93 -6.76
C LEU A 102 10.69 -16.74 -5.58
N ALA A 103 11.28 -16.54 -4.40
CA ALA A 103 10.85 -17.21 -3.16
C ALA A 103 9.40 -16.87 -2.79
N LEU A 104 8.98 -15.62 -3.01
CA LEU A 104 7.58 -15.18 -2.89
C LEU A 104 6.67 -15.95 -3.86
N SER A 105 7.04 -15.98 -5.14
CA SER A 105 6.21 -16.59 -6.19
C SER A 105 6.02 -18.08 -5.94
N ASP A 106 7.09 -18.80 -5.59
CA ASP A 106 7.02 -20.21 -5.22
C ASP A 106 6.10 -20.45 -4.02
N TRP A 107 6.21 -19.62 -2.99
CA TRP A 107 5.36 -19.72 -1.81
C TRP A 107 3.89 -19.45 -2.14
N LEU A 108 3.59 -18.40 -2.90
CA LEU A 108 2.21 -18.08 -3.29
C LEU A 108 1.57 -19.16 -4.17
N ASN A 109 2.35 -19.81 -5.04
CA ASN A 109 1.86 -20.96 -5.82
C ASN A 109 1.51 -22.16 -4.91
N GLN A 110 2.29 -22.41 -3.84
CA GLN A 110 1.96 -23.44 -2.84
C GLN A 110 0.68 -23.12 -2.07
N ILE A 111 0.52 -21.85 -1.67
CA ILE A 111 -0.70 -21.37 -0.99
C ILE A 111 -1.91 -21.52 -1.91
N ALA A 112 -1.83 -21.07 -3.16
CA ALA A 112 -2.93 -21.12 -4.13
C ALA A 112 -3.36 -22.57 -4.49
N ALA A 113 -2.46 -23.54 -4.34
CA ALA A 113 -2.76 -24.95 -4.54
C ALA A 113 -3.46 -25.61 -3.33
N THR A 114 -3.59 -24.92 -2.20
CA THR A 114 -4.14 -25.47 -0.96
C THR A 114 -5.59 -25.02 -0.78
N GLU A 115 -6.52 -25.99 -0.73
CA GLU A 115 -7.93 -25.72 -0.49
C GLU A 115 -8.16 -25.03 0.87
N GLY A 116 -9.01 -24.01 0.91
CA GLY A 116 -9.30 -23.23 2.10
C GLY A 116 -8.30 -22.10 2.40
N LEU A 117 -7.22 -21.99 1.61
CA LEU A 117 -6.33 -20.83 1.59
C LEU A 117 -6.63 -19.94 0.39
N GLN A 118 -6.42 -18.64 0.56
CA GLN A 118 -6.59 -17.64 -0.47
C GLN A 118 -5.40 -16.70 -0.47
N VAL A 119 -4.83 -16.48 -1.66
CA VAL A 119 -3.85 -15.43 -1.89
C VAL A 119 -4.58 -14.10 -2.02
N GLY A 120 -4.23 -13.16 -1.15
CA GLY A 120 -4.72 -11.79 -1.18
C GLY A 120 -3.80 -10.87 -1.97
N VAL A 121 -3.70 -9.62 -1.53
CA VAL A 121 -2.84 -8.61 -2.14
C VAL A 121 -1.36 -8.86 -1.82
N VAL A 122 -0.49 -8.47 -2.74
CA VAL A 122 0.95 -8.33 -2.50
C VAL A 122 1.28 -6.84 -2.49
N ASP A 123 1.70 -6.33 -1.33
CA ASP A 123 2.09 -4.95 -1.17
C ASP A 123 3.60 -4.78 -1.40
N TRP A 124 3.96 -4.04 -2.44
CA TRP A 124 5.35 -3.74 -2.78
C TRP A 124 5.87 -2.57 -1.96
N GLN A 125 7.03 -2.75 -1.33
CA GLN A 125 7.58 -1.78 -0.38
C GLN A 125 9.06 -1.52 -0.62
N LEU A 126 9.49 -0.30 -0.32
CA LEU A 126 10.89 0.03 -0.07
C LEU A 126 11.24 -0.34 1.36
N SER A 127 12.51 -0.65 1.62
CA SER A 127 13.01 -0.70 3.00
C SER A 127 12.79 0.64 3.69
N PRO A 128 12.63 0.66 5.03
CA PRO A 128 12.47 1.91 5.78
C PRO A 128 13.60 2.93 5.51
N GLU A 129 14.84 2.44 5.34
CA GLU A 129 16.01 3.24 5.06
C GLU A 129 15.98 3.87 3.66
N THR A 130 15.70 3.07 2.63
CA THR A 130 15.55 3.59 1.25
C THR A 130 14.37 4.55 1.16
N ARG A 131 13.24 4.24 1.79
CA ARG A 131 12.08 5.13 1.82
C ARG A 131 12.43 6.50 2.40
N ALA A 132 13.02 6.54 3.59
CA ALA A 132 13.39 7.80 4.24
C ALA A 132 14.41 8.62 3.44
N ARG A 133 15.33 7.94 2.73
CA ARG A 133 16.28 8.59 1.82
C ARG A 133 15.56 9.20 0.62
N VAL A 134 14.78 8.41 -0.10
CA VAL A 134 14.07 8.84 -1.31
C VAL A 134 13.07 9.95 -1.02
N GLU A 135 12.34 9.87 0.10
CA GLU A 135 11.41 10.94 0.52
C GLU A 135 12.15 12.26 0.76
N ARG A 136 13.34 12.23 1.37
CA ARG A 136 14.18 13.43 1.56
C ARG A 136 14.66 13.99 0.23
N ASP A 137 15.10 13.13 -0.68
CA ASP A 137 15.62 13.54 -1.98
C ASP A 137 14.53 14.20 -2.82
N VAL A 138 13.35 13.57 -2.92
CA VAL A 138 12.20 14.12 -3.65
C VAL A 138 11.69 15.42 -3.01
N ALA A 139 11.70 15.54 -1.67
CA ALA A 139 11.36 16.79 -1.01
C ALA A 139 12.36 17.91 -1.37
N THR A 140 13.66 17.61 -1.38
CA THR A 140 14.72 18.54 -1.78
C THR A 140 14.52 19.03 -3.21
N ASP A 141 14.20 18.12 -4.12
CA ASP A 141 13.92 18.44 -5.52
C ASP A 141 12.65 19.27 -5.68
N ALA A 142 11.61 19.03 -4.88
CA ALA A 142 10.40 19.83 -4.89
C ALA A 142 10.67 21.28 -4.47
N VAL A 143 11.54 21.50 -3.47
CA VAL A 143 12.01 22.84 -3.10
C VAL A 143 12.81 23.48 -4.23
N ALA A 144 13.73 22.74 -4.85
CA ALA A 144 14.50 23.24 -5.99
C ALA A 144 13.59 23.67 -7.15
N ALA A 145 12.55 22.90 -7.44
CA ALA A 145 11.54 23.23 -8.45
C ALA A 145 10.74 24.49 -8.10
N ALA A 146 10.42 24.72 -6.82
CA ALA A 146 9.79 25.96 -6.38
C ALA A 146 10.71 27.17 -6.58
N VAL A 147 12.00 27.05 -6.23
CA VAL A 147 13.00 28.11 -6.43
C VAL A 147 13.14 28.43 -7.92
N GLU A 148 13.33 27.42 -8.76
CA GLU A 148 13.45 27.61 -10.22
C GLU A 148 12.23 28.34 -10.80
N ARG A 149 11.03 27.96 -10.38
CA ARG A 149 9.79 28.60 -10.81
C ARG A 149 9.70 30.05 -10.35
N ALA A 150 10.05 30.34 -9.11
CA ALA A 150 10.07 31.72 -8.60
C ALA A 150 11.10 32.58 -9.34
N THR A 151 12.29 32.04 -9.61
CA THR A 151 13.33 32.71 -10.41
C THR A 151 12.85 32.99 -11.84
N ALA A 152 12.18 32.04 -12.48
CA ALA A 152 11.60 32.23 -13.81
C ALA A 152 10.55 33.36 -13.80
N TYR A 153 9.69 33.41 -12.79
CA TYR A 153 8.68 34.46 -12.66
C TYR A 153 9.28 35.84 -12.38
N ALA A 154 10.26 35.94 -11.48
CA ALA A 154 10.97 37.19 -11.20
C ALA A 154 11.68 37.72 -12.46
N SER A 155 12.39 36.83 -13.18
CA SER A 155 13.12 37.19 -14.39
C SER A 155 12.20 37.71 -15.49
N ALA A 156 10.99 37.13 -15.62
CA ALA A 156 10.00 37.56 -16.61
C ALA A 156 9.48 38.99 -16.39
N ILE A 157 9.61 39.54 -15.18
CA ILE A 157 9.23 40.92 -14.83
C ILE A 157 10.44 41.84 -14.59
N GLY A 158 11.64 41.40 -15.00
CA GLY A 158 12.87 42.20 -14.93
C GLY A 158 13.53 42.27 -13.55
N LEU A 159 13.15 41.39 -12.63
CA LEU A 159 13.75 41.27 -11.30
C LEU A 159 14.80 40.14 -11.31
N THR A 160 15.86 40.28 -10.52
CA THR A 160 17.02 39.36 -10.58
C THR A 160 17.34 38.70 -9.25
N GLN A 161 16.88 39.27 -8.13
CA GLN A 161 17.07 38.71 -6.81
C GLN A 161 15.79 38.03 -6.35
N VAL A 162 15.88 36.77 -5.93
CA VAL A 162 14.76 36.01 -5.35
C VAL A 162 15.19 35.53 -3.98
N THR A 163 14.46 35.94 -2.94
CA THR A 163 14.75 35.59 -1.55
C THR A 163 13.60 34.79 -0.96
N PRO A 164 13.84 33.60 -0.38
CA PRO A 164 12.80 32.82 0.25
C PRO A 164 12.26 33.55 1.49
N VAL A 165 10.93 33.60 1.61
CA VAL A 165 10.21 34.26 2.72
C VAL A 165 9.50 33.21 3.58
N GLN A 166 8.79 32.27 2.94
CA GLN A 166 8.09 31.19 3.61
C GLN A 166 8.13 29.93 2.74
N ILE A 167 8.17 28.78 3.41
CA ILE A 167 8.00 27.47 2.79
C ILE A 167 7.13 26.61 3.69
N ALA A 168 6.25 25.83 3.10
CA ALA A 168 5.38 24.91 3.80
C ALA A 168 5.04 23.71 2.90
N ASP A 169 4.62 22.61 3.51
CA ASP A 169 3.94 21.55 2.75
C ASP A 169 2.65 22.09 2.12
N LEU A 170 2.15 21.38 1.10
CA LEU A 170 0.93 21.76 0.39
C LEU A 170 -0.24 22.05 1.35
N GLY A 171 -0.93 23.16 1.10
CA GLY A 171 -2.09 23.60 1.88
C GLY A 171 -1.75 24.29 3.21
N LEU A 172 -0.51 24.23 3.70
CA LEU A 172 -0.15 24.82 5.00
C LEU A 172 0.29 26.29 4.93
N LEU A 173 0.58 26.83 3.74
CA LEU A 173 1.13 28.18 3.58
C LEU A 173 0.10 29.30 3.82
N ASN A 174 -1.18 29.04 3.57
CA ASN A 174 -2.26 30.04 3.59
C ASN A 174 -3.24 29.89 4.77
N GLY A 175 -3.01 28.94 5.68
CA GLY A 175 -3.97 28.62 6.75
C GLY A 175 -5.31 28.08 6.23
N GLY A 176 -5.37 27.70 4.95
CA GLY A 176 -6.51 26.99 4.38
C GLY A 176 -6.61 25.62 5.04
N ALA A 177 -7.82 25.20 5.37
CA ALA A 177 -8.05 23.82 5.77
C ALA A 177 -7.36 22.91 4.75
N PRO A 178 -6.66 21.83 5.18
CA PRO A 178 -6.07 20.89 4.24
C PRO A 178 -7.15 20.54 3.22
N GLU A 179 -6.86 20.78 1.94
CA GLU A 179 -7.74 20.34 0.88
C GLU A 179 -7.83 18.83 1.07
N ALA A 180 -8.97 18.38 1.62
CA ALA A 180 -9.18 16.98 1.91
C ALA A 180 -8.83 16.24 0.62
N PRO A 181 -7.95 15.22 0.65
CA PRO A 181 -7.57 14.53 -0.56
C PRO A 181 -8.86 14.15 -1.27
N ALA A 182 -9.10 14.75 -2.44
CA ALA A 182 -10.27 14.42 -3.24
C ALA A 182 -10.25 12.89 -3.36
N PRO A 183 -11.35 12.19 -3.02
CA PRO A 183 -11.34 10.75 -3.04
C PRO A 183 -10.91 10.34 -4.44
N ARG A 184 -9.69 9.79 -4.54
CA ARG A 184 -9.29 9.05 -5.73
C ARG A 184 -10.29 7.90 -5.76
N MET A 185 -11.27 8.02 -6.64
CA MET A 185 -12.12 6.91 -7.01
C MET A 185 -11.19 5.91 -7.68
N PHE A 186 -10.54 5.08 -6.88
CA PHE A 186 -10.08 3.80 -7.36
C PHE A 186 -11.35 3.09 -7.78
N ALA A 187 -11.59 3.07 -9.09
CA ALA A 187 -12.47 2.06 -9.65
C ALA A 187 -11.83 0.72 -9.26
N ARG A 188 -12.31 0.14 -8.15
CA ARG A 188 -12.20 -1.29 -7.92
C ARG A 188 -12.96 -1.91 -9.08
N ALA A 189 -12.24 -2.25 -10.14
CA ALA A 189 -12.70 -3.25 -11.07
C ALA A 189 -12.83 -4.52 -10.23
N ALA A 190 -14.06 -4.81 -9.78
CA ALA A 190 -14.43 -6.14 -9.36
C ALA A 190 -14.44 -6.99 -10.64
N MET A 191 -13.27 -7.50 -11.01
CA MET A 191 -13.22 -8.65 -11.90
C MET A 191 -13.74 -9.83 -11.08
N ALA A 192 -14.93 -10.29 -11.44
CA ALA A 192 -15.33 -11.65 -11.12
C ALA A 192 -14.33 -12.57 -11.83
N MET A 193 -13.41 -13.16 -11.06
CA MET A 193 -12.54 -14.21 -11.55
C MET A 193 -13.38 -15.48 -11.64
N ASP A 194 -13.79 -15.79 -12.87
CA ASP A 194 -14.20 -17.15 -13.22
C ASP A 194 -12.98 -18.06 -13.00
N ALA A 195 -13.20 -19.18 -12.31
CA ALA A 195 -12.13 -20.11 -11.93
C ALA A 195 -11.52 -20.77 -13.18
N ALA A 196 -10.42 -20.20 -13.67
CA ALA A 196 -9.51 -20.87 -14.58
C ALA A 196 -8.42 -21.62 -13.77
N PRO A 197 -7.93 -22.78 -14.26
CA PRO A 197 -6.92 -23.58 -13.56
C PRO A 197 -5.63 -22.77 -13.33
N PRO A 198 -4.82 -23.09 -12.31
CA PRO A 198 -3.72 -22.24 -11.89
C PRO A 198 -2.63 -22.22 -12.97
N ALA A 199 -2.59 -21.14 -13.74
CA ALA A 199 -1.35 -20.70 -14.36
C ALA A 199 -0.43 -20.22 -13.23
N ALA A 200 0.85 -20.57 -13.30
CA ALA A 200 1.85 -20.10 -12.34
C ALA A 200 1.78 -18.58 -12.23
N VAL A 201 1.62 -18.07 -11.01
CA VAL A 201 1.53 -16.62 -10.78
C VAL A 201 2.94 -16.05 -10.83
N ASP A 202 3.28 -15.41 -11.94
CA ASP A 202 4.55 -14.69 -12.12
C ASP A 202 4.33 -13.21 -11.78
N PHE A 203 4.95 -12.75 -10.69
CA PHE A 203 4.81 -11.37 -10.24
C PHE A 203 5.91 -10.50 -10.84
N ARG A 204 5.51 -9.51 -11.64
CA ARG A 204 6.38 -8.43 -12.09
C ARG A 204 6.00 -7.16 -11.34
N PRO A 205 6.76 -6.77 -10.31
CA PRO A 205 6.41 -5.60 -9.56
C PRO A 205 6.54 -4.33 -10.41
N ASP A 206 5.61 -3.41 -10.24
CA ASP A 206 5.73 -2.05 -10.73
C ASP A 206 6.66 -1.22 -9.83
N ASP A 207 7.26 -0.18 -10.40
CA ASP A 207 8.04 0.79 -9.63
C ASP A 207 7.16 1.50 -8.59
N ILE A 208 7.72 1.71 -7.40
CA ILE A 208 7.12 2.53 -6.36
C ILE A 208 7.35 4.01 -6.71
N VAL A 209 6.25 4.75 -6.85
CA VAL A 209 6.28 6.20 -7.06
C VAL A 209 6.34 6.91 -5.72
N VAL A 210 7.37 7.73 -5.51
CA VAL A 210 7.49 8.63 -4.35
C VAL A 210 7.40 10.07 -4.83
N THR A 211 6.53 10.85 -4.19
CA THR A 211 6.23 12.24 -4.58
C THR A 211 6.35 13.18 -3.39
N ALA A 212 6.82 14.40 -3.63
CA ALA A 212 6.78 15.48 -2.65
C ALA A 212 6.37 16.79 -3.33
N ALA A 213 5.75 17.68 -2.55
CA ALA A 213 5.32 18.96 -3.04
C ALA A 213 5.30 20.00 -1.92
N VAL A 214 5.70 21.22 -2.26
CA VAL A 214 5.80 22.35 -1.33
C VAL A 214 5.13 23.57 -1.92
N GLU A 215 4.64 24.45 -1.04
CA GLU A 215 4.26 25.81 -1.37
C GLU A 215 5.30 26.76 -0.78
N ALA A 216 5.76 27.71 -1.57
CA ALA A 216 6.76 28.68 -1.14
C ALA A 216 6.40 30.10 -1.57
N ARG A 217 6.72 31.06 -0.70
CA ARG A 217 6.72 32.49 -1.00
C ARG A 217 8.13 33.01 -1.09
N PHE A 218 8.37 33.82 -2.10
CA PHE A 218 9.62 34.52 -2.31
C PHE A 218 9.34 36.01 -2.46
N SER A 219 10.24 36.85 -1.95
CA SER A 219 10.31 38.25 -2.37
C SER A 219 11.27 38.36 -3.55
N ALA A 220 10.95 39.23 -4.51
CA ALA A 220 11.78 39.52 -5.66
C ALA A 220 12.02 41.02 -5.83
N ALA A 221 13.26 41.36 -6.23
CA ALA A 221 13.73 42.73 -6.45
C ALA A 221 14.75 42.82 -7.61
#